data_AF-A0A920W7N1-F1
#
_entry.id   AF-A0A920W7N1-F1
#
_cell.length_a   1.000
_cell.length_b   1.000
_cell.length_c   1.000
_cell.angle_alpha   90.00
_cell.angle_beta   90.00
_cell.angle_gamma   90.00
#
_symmetry.space_group_name_H-M   'P 1'
#
loop_
_entity.id
_entity.type
_entity.pdbx_description
1 polymer ?
#
loop_
_entity_poly.entity_id
_entity_poly.type
_entity_poly.pdbx_seq_one_letter_code
_entity_poly.pdbx_strand_id
1 'polypeptide(L)'
;MSGHSKWASIKHKKGAADAKRGKLFTRIIKELTVAARDAGGDPDTNPGLRTVIADAKSANMPADNIKRAIRRGLAKSRAYRMKKLRTRRMVRVVQHSLSNA
;
A
#
# COMPACT_ATOMS: atom_id res chain seq x y z
N MET A 1 -36.29 16.72 30.12
CA MET A 1 -35.97 15.31 29.77
C MET A 1 -34.66 15.28 29.01
N SER A 2 -33.59 14.78 29.60
CA SER A 2 -32.29 14.67 28.94
C SER A 2 -32.32 13.52 27.92
N GLY A 3 -32.49 13.86 26.65
CA GLY A 3 -32.52 12.94 25.50
C GLY A 3 -31.17 12.29 25.18
N HIS A 4 -30.46 11.80 26.18
CA HIS A 4 -29.20 11.08 26.02
C HIS A 4 -29.49 9.59 25.92
N SER A 5 -29.83 9.14 24.71
CA SER A 5 -29.91 7.70 24.47
C SER A 5 -28.50 7.11 24.59
N LYS A 6 -28.35 6.06 25.40
CA LYS A 6 -27.11 5.29 25.54
C LYS A 6 -26.52 4.92 24.16
N TRP A 7 -27.40 4.66 23.20
CA TRP A 7 -27.05 4.38 21.81
C TRP A 7 -26.36 5.55 21.11
N ALA A 8 -26.85 6.78 21.24
CA ALA A 8 -26.25 7.95 20.59
C ALA A 8 -24.80 8.16 21.06
N SER A 9 -24.54 8.07 22.36
CA SER A 9 -23.18 8.20 22.91
C SER A 9 -22.25 7.07 22.45
N ILE A 10 -22.74 5.82 22.40
CA ILE A 10 -21.97 4.68 21.87
C ILE A 10 -21.64 4.88 20.38
N LYS A 11 -22.61 5.34 19.58
CA LYS A 11 -22.43 5.61 18.15
C LYS A 11 -21.34 6.66 17.91
N HIS A 12 -21.38 7.79 18.62
CA HIS A 12 -20.37 8.84 18.46
C HIS A 12 -18.97 8.38 18.90
N LYS A 13 -18.87 7.70 20.05
CA LYS A 13 -17.59 7.17 20.56
C LYS A 13 -16.99 6.13 19.62
N LYS A 14 -17.83 5.22 19.11
CA LYS A 14 -17.41 4.19 18.13
C LYS A 14 -17.00 4.81 16.80
N GLY A 15 -17.78 5.75 16.26
CA GLY A 15 -17.46 6.43 15.01
C GLY A 15 -16.12 7.17 15.05
N ALA A 16 -15.81 7.87 16.16
CA ALA A 16 -14.51 8.53 16.33
C ALA A 16 -13.35 7.52 16.41
N ALA A 17 -13.54 6.38 17.08
CA ALA A 17 -12.54 5.33 17.16
C ALA A 17 -12.30 4.65 15.80
N ASP A 18 -13.36 4.37 15.05
CA ASP A 18 -13.28 3.74 13.74
C ASP A 18 -12.64 4.68 12.70
N ALA A 19 -12.91 5.98 12.77
CA ALA A 19 -12.24 6.98 11.93
C ALA A 19 -10.72 7.05 12.19
N LYS A 20 -10.31 6.97 13.47
CA LYS A 20 -8.87 6.91 13.84
C LYS A 20 -8.23 5.62 13.31
N ARG A 21 -8.90 4.48 13.47
CA ARG A 21 -8.42 3.18 12.97
C ARG A 21 -8.30 3.15 11.44
N GLY A 22 -9.26 3.72 10.71
CA GLY A 22 -9.20 3.81 9.25
C GLY A 22 -8.00 4.63 8.75
N LYS A 23 -7.67 5.74 9.42
CA LYS A 23 -6.46 6.54 9.10
C LYS A 23 -5.19 5.74 9.34
N LEU A 24 -5.12 5.01 10.46
CA LEU A 24 -3.98 4.17 10.81
C LEU A 24 -3.77 3.04 9.80
N PHE A 25 -4.85 2.34 9.41
CA PHE A 25 -4.80 1.31 8.37
C PHE A 25 -4.33 1.86 7.02
N THR A 26 -4.78 3.06 6.66
CA THR A 26 -4.35 3.70 5.41
C THR A 26 -2.84 3.99 5.41
N ARG A 27 -2.26 4.39 6.55
CA ARG A 27 -0.82 4.64 6.68
C ARG A 27 -0.02 3.34 6.54
N ILE A 28 -0.41 2.31 7.29
CA ILE A 28 0.22 0.99 7.25
C ILE A 28 0.14 0.37 5.84
N ILE A 29 -0.99 0.46 5.15
CA ILE A 29 -1.13 -0.07 3.78
C ILE A 29 -0.18 0.64 2.81
N LYS A 30 0.01 1.97 2.94
CA LYS A 30 0.96 2.72 2.12
C LYS A 30 2.38 2.23 2.37
N GLU A 31 2.78 2.11 3.63
CA GLU A 31 4.10 1.63 4.02
C GLU A 31 4.36 0.19 3.55
N LEU A 32 3.40 -0.74 3.71
CA LEU A 32 3.48 -2.11 3.17
C LEU A 32 3.68 -2.11 1.65
N THR A 33 2.96 -1.24 0.94
CA THR A 33 3.03 -1.16 -0.52
C THR A 33 4.40 -0.65 -0.97
N VAL A 34 4.97 0.33 -0.27
CA VAL A 34 6.30 0.89 -0.58
C VAL A 34 7.40 -0.11 -0.24
N ALA A 35 7.39 -0.69 0.96
CA ALA A 35 8.35 -1.71 1.37
C ALA A 35 8.35 -2.90 0.39
N ALA A 36 7.17 -3.39 0.00
CA ALA A 36 7.05 -4.49 -0.97
C ALA A 36 7.49 -4.10 -2.39
N ARG A 37 7.42 -2.82 -2.76
CA ARG A 37 7.85 -2.33 -4.08
C ARG A 37 9.37 -2.28 -4.20
N ASP A 38 10.04 -1.86 -3.14
CA ASP A 38 11.46 -1.49 -3.19
C ASP A 38 12.39 -2.70 -3.07
N ALA A 39 12.09 -3.67 -2.19
CA ALA A 39 12.95 -4.83 -1.96
C ALA A 39 12.26 -6.20 -2.15
N GLY A 40 11.04 -6.21 -2.70
CA GLY A 40 10.28 -7.45 -2.92
C GLY A 40 9.30 -7.77 -1.79
N GLY A 41 8.42 -8.73 -2.03
CA GLY A 41 7.25 -9.01 -1.19
C GLY A 41 7.45 -10.10 -0.14
N ASP A 42 8.71 -10.44 0.13
CA ASP A 42 9.09 -11.48 1.07
C ASP A 42 9.52 -10.83 2.42
N PRO A 43 8.84 -11.16 3.54
CA PRO A 43 9.16 -10.63 4.87
C PRO A 43 10.53 -11.06 5.42
N ASP A 44 11.09 -12.17 4.94
CA ASP A 44 12.35 -12.70 5.46
C ASP A 44 13.54 -11.94 4.87
N THR A 45 13.44 -11.54 3.61
CA THR A 45 14.49 -10.80 2.90
C THR A 45 14.39 -9.28 3.10
N ASN A 46 13.26 -8.76 3.60
CA ASN A 46 13.04 -7.33 3.80
C ASN A 46 12.70 -6.99 5.27
N PRO A 47 13.71 -6.51 6.05
CA PRO A 47 13.49 -6.08 7.43
C PRO A 47 12.43 -4.98 7.58
N GLY A 48 12.34 -4.05 6.63
CA GLY A 48 11.34 -2.98 6.64
C GLY A 48 9.92 -3.49 6.38
N LEU A 49 9.77 -4.57 5.60
CA LEU A 49 8.46 -5.21 5.43
C LEU A 49 8.04 -5.94 6.72
N ARG A 50 8.99 -6.59 7.39
CA ARG A 50 8.75 -7.32 8.65
C ARG A 50 8.28 -6.39 9.79
N THR A 51 8.90 -5.22 9.95
CA THR A 51 8.49 -4.25 10.97
C THR A 51 7.07 -3.75 10.72
N VAL A 52 6.76 -3.36 9.47
CA VAL A 52 5.42 -2.87 9.11
C VAL A 52 4.36 -3.98 9.23
N ILE A 53 4.71 -5.26 8.99
CA ILE A 53 3.81 -6.39 9.25
C ILE A 53 3.53 -6.55 10.75
N ALA A 54 4.55 -6.35 11.60
CA ALA A 54 4.36 -6.38 13.06
C ALA A 54 3.44 -5.24 13.52
N ASP A 55 3.62 -4.04 12.97
CA ASP A 55 2.74 -2.88 13.25
C ASP A 55 1.31 -3.09 12.73
N ALA A 56 1.15 -3.76 11.59
CA ALA A 56 -0.17 -4.14 11.07
C ALA A 56 -0.87 -5.14 12.01
N LYS A 57 -0.13 -6.11 12.55
CA LYS A 57 -0.67 -7.10 13.50
C LYS A 57 -1.03 -6.45 14.84
N SER A 58 -0.19 -5.55 15.37
CA SER A 58 -0.47 -4.83 16.62
C SER A 58 -1.70 -3.91 16.49
N ALA A 59 -1.99 -3.42 15.29
CA ALA A 59 -3.19 -2.65 14.97
C ALA A 59 -4.47 -3.48 14.75
N ASN A 60 -4.42 -4.81 14.93
CA ASN A 60 -5.50 -5.75 14.58
C ASN A 60 -5.94 -5.66 13.10
N MET A 61 -5.01 -5.42 12.18
CA MET A 61 -5.31 -5.47 10.76
C MET A 61 -5.54 -6.92 10.31
N PRO A 62 -6.62 -7.22 9.55
CA PRO A 62 -6.83 -8.55 8.97
C PRO A 62 -5.67 -8.99 8.07
N ALA A 63 -5.28 -10.26 8.16
CA ALA A 63 -4.18 -10.83 7.38
C ALA A 63 -4.39 -10.69 5.86
N ASP A 64 -5.65 -10.76 5.39
CA ASP A 64 -5.97 -10.60 3.96
C ASP A 64 -5.69 -9.19 3.45
N ASN A 65 -5.85 -8.17 4.29
CA ASN A 65 -5.51 -6.80 3.93
C ASN A 65 -4.00 -6.62 3.79
N ILE A 66 -3.22 -7.26 4.67
CA ILE A 66 -1.75 -7.26 4.62
C ILE A 66 -1.27 -7.92 3.32
N LYS A 67 -1.75 -9.15 3.03
CA LYS A 67 -1.44 -9.88 1.79
C LYS A 67 -1.83 -9.08 0.54
N ARG A 68 -3.00 -8.43 0.57
CA ARG A 68 -3.49 -7.59 -0.54
C ARG A 68 -2.61 -6.36 -0.77
N ALA A 69 -2.12 -5.72 0.29
CA ALA A 69 -1.20 -4.58 0.21
C ALA A 69 0.14 -4.98 -0.41
N ILE A 70 0.73 -6.10 0.04
CA ILE A 70 1.99 -6.64 -0.49
C ILE A 70 1.86 -6.97 -1.98
N ARG A 71 0.82 -7.72 -2.36
CA ARG A 71 0.54 -8.05 -3.76
C ARG A 71 0.38 -6.81 -4.65
N ARG A 72 -0.27 -5.76 -4.12
CA ARG A 72 -0.44 -4.49 -4.83
C ARG A 72 0.89 -3.76 -5.05
N GLY A 73 1.81 -3.80 -4.09
CA GLY A 73 3.17 -3.24 -4.24
C GLY A 73 3.94 -3.89 -5.39
N LEU A 74 3.92 -5.22 -5.44
CA LEU A 74 4.56 -6.01 -6.49
C LEU A 74 3.97 -5.76 -7.88
N ALA A 75 2.64 -5.76 -8.00
CA ALA A 75 1.95 -5.55 -9.26
C ALA A 75 2.22 -4.15 -9.85
N LYS A 76 2.22 -3.11 -8.99
CA LYS A 76 2.55 -1.73 -9.41
C LYS A 76 4.01 -1.60 -9.88
N SER A 77 4.95 -2.25 -9.20
CA SER A 77 6.37 -2.27 -9.60
C SER A 77 6.54 -2.83 -11.03
N ARG A 78 5.89 -3.97 -11.32
CA ARG A 78 5.93 -4.62 -12.63
C ARG A 78 5.34 -3.73 -13.74
N ALA A 79 4.17 -3.14 -13.50
CA ALA A 79 3.52 -2.25 -14.46
C ALA A 79 4.34 -1.00 -14.77
N TYR A 80 4.92 -0.37 -13.74
CA TYR A 80 5.78 0.81 -13.91
C TYR A 80 7.06 0.48 -14.69
N ARG A 81 7.70 -0.65 -14.36
CA ARG A 81 8.89 -1.15 -15.08
C ARG A 81 8.59 -1.43 -16.56
N MET A 82 7.45 -2.06 -16.86
CA MET A 82 7.02 -2.31 -18.25
C MET A 82 6.76 -1.03 -19.03
N LYS A 83 6.09 -0.02 -18.45
CA LYS A 83 5.89 1.28 -19.11
C LYS A 83 7.23 1.96 -19.42
N LYS A 84 8.15 2.03 -18.46
CA LYS A 84 9.47 2.65 -18.65
C LYS A 84 10.31 1.96 -19.73
N LEU A 85 10.24 0.62 -19.82
CA LEU A 85 10.91 -0.16 -20.87
C LEU A 85 10.30 0.11 -22.25
N ARG A 86 8.97 0.18 -22.36
CA ARG A 86 8.27 0.45 -23.64
C ARG A 86 8.65 1.83 -24.19
N THR A 87 8.61 2.87 -23.36
CA THR A 87 8.97 4.23 -23.79
C THR A 87 10.46 4.32 -24.18
N ARG A 88 11.35 3.71 -23.41
CA ARG A 88 12.79 3.66 -23.73
C ARG A 88 13.10 2.91 -25.03
N ARG A 89 12.41 1.80 -25.30
CA ARG A 89 12.56 1.07 -26.57
C ARG A 89 12.10 1.91 -27.76
N MET A 90 10.98 2.62 -27.62
CA MET A 90 10.47 3.50 -28.67
C MET A 90 11.46 4.63 -29.00
N VAL A 91 11.99 5.33 -27.99
CA VAL A 91 12.97 6.41 -28.20
C VAL A 91 14.25 5.88 -28.85
N ARG A 92 14.72 4.69 -28.46
CA ARG A 92 15.91 4.07 -29.06
C ARG A 92 15.70 3.73 -30.53
N VAL A 93 14.54 3.17 -30.89
CA VAL A 93 14.22 2.81 -32.29
C VAL A 93 14.17 4.07 -33.17
N VAL A 94 13.54 5.14 -32.67
CA VAL A 94 13.49 6.43 -33.38
C VAL A 94 14.87 7.08 -33.51
N GLN A 95 15.71 7.04 -32.47
CA GLN A 95 17.08 7.56 -32.58
C GLN A 95 17.92 6.77 -33.61
N HIS A 96 17.81 5.44 -33.63
CA HIS A 96 18.54 4.61 -34.60
C HIS A 96 18.07 4.84 -36.04
N SER A 97 16.79 5.15 -36.27
CA SER A 97 16.29 5.48 -37.61
C SER A 97 16.74 6.86 -38.09
N LEU A 98 16.96 7.81 -37.17
CA LEU A 98 17.44 9.16 -37.49
C LEU A 98 18.96 9.22 -37.71
N SER A 99 19.72 8.26 -37.18
CA SER A 99 21.18 8.20 -37.38
C SER A 99 21.63 7.39 -38.60
N ASN A 100 20.70 6.71 -39.28
CA ASN A 100 20.96 5.91 -40.49
C ASN A 100 20.41 6.55 -41.78
N ALA A 101 19.94 7.80 -41.70
CA ALA A 101 19.51 8.63 -42.83
C ALA A 101 20.51 9.78 -43.01
#